data_AF-A0A3Q9NQW6-F1
#
_entry.id   AF-A0A3Q9NQW6-F1
#
_cell.length_a   1.000
_cell.length_b   1.000
_cell.length_c   1.000
_cell.angle_alpha   90.00
_cell.angle_beta   90.00
_cell.angle_gamma   90.00
#
_symmetry.space_group_name_H-M   'P 1'
#
loop_
_entity.id
_entity.type
_entity.pdbx_description
1 polymer ?
#
loop_
_entity_poly.entity_id
_entity_poly.type
_entity_poly.pdbx_seq_one_letter_code
_entity_poly.pdbx_strand_id
1 'polypeptide(L)'
;MTSAALSFILAGTTFAADEITFWADREGRSLEQAIAEADLLVSCPHAGAAIPAELAEWLAPELTRRLQFDFTDYSTATIVRRWAEIDPRVVVVENPHPRMVRDPNRAKPDDVVATLREAVERVAAAGQWNQVDLTGVDAIRPVTFSFFPILRVPESPEELERLCTDFGEAGERGVDVYEHTRDELIDRFLTVKSAQAAEAGGSRFTTLSFHDTMNTTTTPEGAVNVVREAKDRLPAVVALSNRGDIKGEERTPKDRPTMGSERLRTLAAAHRDGFAVSDPKSVQLNQPYLGSQEIIQARDRFAAFHIEHPESLLVTDAVQAEFLREFLLGATATAELQTPGDGWPEADPTHIDAIAQACKASWDRYRETV
;
A
#
# COMPACT_ATOMS: atom_id res chain seq x y z
N MET A 1 27.01 10.35 16.99
CA MET A 1 25.99 9.32 16.74
C MET A 1 26.26 8.82 15.34
N THR A 2 26.53 7.52 15.17
CA THR A 2 26.75 6.92 13.86
C THR A 2 25.41 6.88 13.13
N SER A 3 25.32 7.55 11.98
CA SER A 3 24.15 7.47 11.10
C SER A 3 23.74 6.01 10.90
N ALA A 4 22.47 5.69 11.18
CA ALA A 4 21.94 4.37 10.85
C ALA A 4 22.01 4.17 9.32
N ALA A 5 22.73 3.15 8.88
CA ALA A 5 22.92 2.88 7.45
C ALA A 5 21.57 2.67 6.75
N LEU A 6 21.45 3.19 5.52
CA LEU A 6 20.31 2.93 4.63
C LEU A 6 20.17 1.42 4.37
N SER A 7 18.94 0.99 4.13
CA SER A 7 18.64 -0.39 3.77
C SER A 7 18.69 -0.56 2.26
N PHE A 8 19.47 -1.53 1.77
CA PHE A 8 19.60 -1.79 0.33
C PHE A 8 19.16 -3.21 -0.04
N ILE A 9 18.61 -3.35 -1.24
CA ILE A 9 18.46 -4.62 -1.97
C ILE A 9 19.76 -4.87 -2.72
N LEU A 10 20.23 -6.11 -2.75
CA LEU A 10 21.46 -6.46 -3.45
C LEU A 10 21.34 -6.13 -4.95
N ALA A 11 22.42 -5.61 -5.54
CA ALA A 11 22.44 -5.28 -6.97
C ALA A 11 22.13 -6.52 -7.83
N GLY A 12 21.30 -6.33 -8.85
CA GLY A 12 20.86 -7.36 -9.78
C GLY A 12 19.80 -8.31 -9.23
N THR A 13 19.23 -8.03 -8.05
CA THR A 13 18.13 -8.86 -7.51
C THR A 13 16.90 -8.70 -8.39
N THR A 14 16.40 -9.82 -8.92
CA THR A 14 15.09 -9.92 -9.57
C THR A 14 14.20 -10.77 -8.67
N PHE A 15 13.07 -10.22 -8.25
CA PHE A 15 12.12 -10.94 -7.41
C PHE A 15 11.29 -11.93 -8.23
N ALA A 16 10.93 -13.04 -7.61
CA ALA A 16 9.95 -13.99 -8.12
C ALA A 16 8.59 -13.83 -7.41
N ALA A 17 7.52 -14.27 -8.06
CA ALA A 17 6.15 -14.17 -7.55
C ALA A 17 5.96 -14.85 -6.18
N ASP A 18 6.64 -15.98 -5.95
CA ASP A 18 6.57 -16.74 -4.70
C ASP A 18 7.37 -16.13 -3.55
N GLU A 19 8.32 -15.24 -3.84
CA GLU A 19 9.05 -14.46 -2.83
C GLU A 19 8.22 -13.31 -2.27
N ILE A 20 7.25 -12.83 -3.04
CA ILE A 20 6.41 -11.67 -2.71
C ILE A 20 4.96 -12.02 -2.38
N THR A 21 4.61 -13.31 -2.43
CA THR A 21 3.27 -13.81 -2.10
C THR A 21 3.30 -14.63 -0.81
N PHE A 22 2.38 -14.33 0.11
CA PHE A 22 2.33 -14.92 1.45
C PHE A 22 0.94 -15.48 1.76
N TRP A 23 0.91 -16.67 2.38
CA TRP A 23 -0.30 -17.37 2.80
C TRP A 23 0.02 -18.34 3.93
N ALA A 24 -0.98 -18.75 4.71
CA ALA A 24 -0.81 -19.72 5.79
C ALA A 24 -0.30 -21.08 5.29
N ASP A 25 0.55 -21.72 6.10
CA ASP A 25 1.04 -23.11 5.91
C ASP A 25 1.70 -23.36 4.54
N ARG A 26 2.66 -22.54 4.13
CA ARG A 26 3.36 -22.69 2.82
C ARG A 26 4.08 -24.04 2.66
N GLU A 27 4.40 -24.73 3.76
CA GLU A 27 5.05 -26.04 3.72
C GLU A 27 4.05 -27.17 3.40
N GLY A 28 2.80 -27.05 3.88
CA GLY A 28 1.75 -28.05 3.67
C GLY A 28 0.72 -27.69 2.59
N ARG A 29 0.63 -26.41 2.18
CA ARG A 29 -0.43 -25.87 1.33
C ARG A 29 0.11 -25.15 0.11
N SER A 30 -0.33 -25.57 -1.09
CA SER A 30 -0.01 -24.89 -2.34
C SER A 30 -0.74 -23.56 -2.48
N LEU A 31 -0.27 -22.70 -3.38
CA LEU A 31 -0.92 -21.42 -3.66
C LEU A 31 -2.34 -21.63 -4.24
N GLU A 32 -2.54 -22.68 -5.03
CA GLU A 32 -3.86 -23.03 -5.59
C GLU A 32 -4.85 -23.41 -4.48
N GLN A 33 -4.41 -24.18 -3.49
CA GLN A 33 -5.22 -24.50 -2.32
C GLN A 33 -5.53 -23.25 -1.49
N ALA A 34 -4.53 -22.38 -1.28
CA ALA A 34 -4.73 -21.12 -0.58
C ALA A 34 -5.77 -20.22 -1.27
N ILE A 35 -5.70 -20.07 -2.61
CA ILE A 35 -6.68 -19.30 -3.38
C ILE A 35 -8.08 -19.92 -3.31
N ALA A 36 -8.18 -21.25 -3.32
CA ALA A 36 -9.47 -21.94 -3.21
C ALA A 36 -10.17 -21.67 -1.88
N GLU A 37 -9.41 -21.57 -0.79
CA GLU A 37 -9.93 -21.35 0.57
C GLU A 37 -10.11 -19.87 0.92
N ALA A 38 -9.28 -18.99 0.37
CA ALA A 38 -9.26 -17.56 0.69
C ALA A 38 -10.40 -16.79 0.04
N ASP A 39 -11.00 -15.84 0.74
CA ASP A 39 -11.97 -14.88 0.17
C ASP A 39 -11.37 -13.48 0.00
N LEU A 40 -10.13 -13.29 0.46
CA LEU A 40 -9.45 -12.02 0.54
C LEU A 40 -8.04 -12.09 -0.07
N LEU A 41 -7.79 -11.23 -1.06
CA LEU A 41 -6.46 -10.89 -1.53
C LEU A 41 -6.06 -9.52 -0.98
N VAL A 42 -4.97 -9.46 -0.23
CA VAL A 42 -4.42 -8.22 0.33
C VAL A 42 -3.21 -7.80 -0.50
N SER A 43 -3.23 -6.58 -1.02
CA SER A 43 -2.11 -5.98 -1.74
C SER A 43 -1.46 -4.90 -0.89
N CYS A 44 -0.12 -4.89 -0.84
CA CYS A 44 0.67 -3.91 -0.10
C CYS A 44 1.64 -3.19 -1.05
N PRO A 45 1.16 -2.20 -1.82
CA PRO A 45 1.93 -1.54 -2.89
C PRO A 45 3.12 -0.73 -2.37
N HIS A 46 3.12 -0.36 -1.09
CA HIS A 46 4.12 0.52 -0.48
C HIS A 46 4.88 -0.13 0.69
N ALA A 47 4.80 -1.45 0.83
CA ALA A 47 5.44 -2.22 1.91
C ALA A 47 6.98 -2.22 1.84
N GLY A 48 7.55 -2.30 0.64
CA GLY A 48 8.99 -2.32 0.43
C GLY A 48 9.65 -1.01 0.85
N ALA A 49 10.75 -1.09 1.59
CA ALA A 49 11.54 0.10 1.97
C ALA A 49 13.00 0.04 1.50
N ALA A 50 13.56 -1.16 1.31
CA ALA A 50 14.95 -1.32 0.90
C ALA A 50 15.18 -0.82 -0.53
N ILE A 51 16.17 0.03 -0.72
CA ILE A 51 16.44 0.67 -2.02
C ILE A 51 17.29 -0.26 -2.89
N PRO A 52 16.97 -0.49 -4.18
CA PRO A 52 17.87 -1.18 -5.11
C PRO A 52 19.26 -0.55 -5.12
N ALA A 53 20.31 -1.36 -4.93
CA ALA A 53 21.69 -0.86 -4.81
C ALA A 53 22.17 -0.09 -6.05
N GLU A 54 21.59 -0.34 -7.21
CA GLU A 54 21.79 0.41 -8.46
C GLU A 54 21.45 1.89 -8.30
N LEU A 55 20.53 2.22 -7.39
CA LEU A 55 20.10 3.60 -7.16
C LEU A 55 21.00 4.36 -6.18
N ALA A 56 21.99 3.70 -5.56
CA ALA A 56 22.77 4.27 -4.47
C ALA A 56 23.54 5.54 -4.87
N GLU A 57 24.06 5.64 -6.10
CA GLU A 57 24.80 6.82 -6.58
C GLU A 57 23.91 8.06 -6.81
N TRP A 58 22.59 7.83 -6.86
CA TRP A 58 21.59 8.85 -7.11
C TRP A 58 20.94 9.36 -5.84
N LEU A 59 21.18 8.74 -4.68
CA LEU A 59 20.53 9.14 -3.43
C LEU A 59 21.09 10.49 -2.96
N ALA A 60 20.20 11.34 -2.45
CA ALA A 60 20.59 12.56 -1.77
C ALA A 60 21.44 12.20 -0.54
N PRO A 61 22.59 12.87 -0.31
CA PRO A 61 23.50 12.52 0.80
C PRO A 61 22.86 12.74 2.18
N GLU A 62 21.82 13.58 2.26
CA GLU A 62 21.06 13.84 3.48
C GLU A 62 19.97 12.79 3.75
N LEU A 63 19.74 11.83 2.84
CA LEU A 63 18.78 10.76 3.05
C LEU A 63 19.21 9.87 4.23
N THR A 64 18.36 9.82 5.25
CA THR A 64 18.54 8.96 6.42
C THR A 64 17.65 7.73 6.33
N ARG A 65 17.95 6.69 7.13
CA ARG A 65 17.08 5.51 7.25
C ARG A 65 15.67 5.89 7.73
N ARG A 66 15.57 6.89 8.61
CA ARG A 66 14.29 7.48 9.05
C ARG A 66 13.45 7.93 7.86
N LEU A 67 14.02 8.74 6.97
CA LEU A 67 13.33 9.29 5.80
C LEU A 67 13.01 8.22 4.76
N GLN A 68 13.92 7.26 4.57
CA GLN A 68 13.69 6.08 3.72
C GLN A 68 12.43 5.33 4.14
N PHE A 69 12.25 5.10 5.45
CA PHE A 69 11.15 4.28 5.97
C PHE A 69 9.87 5.11 6.11
N ASP A 70 9.97 6.39 6.48
CA ASP A 70 8.83 7.32 6.56
C ASP A 70 8.10 7.46 5.21
N PHE A 71 8.85 7.42 4.10
CA PHE A 71 8.32 7.50 2.75
C PHE A 71 7.61 6.22 2.26
N THR A 72 7.61 5.17 3.08
CA THR A 72 7.04 3.85 2.75
C THR A 72 5.98 3.50 3.78
N ASP A 73 5.14 2.52 3.47
CA ASP A 73 4.12 2.02 4.41
C ASP A 73 4.75 0.88 5.23
N TYR A 74 5.91 1.14 5.85
CA TYR A 74 6.84 0.13 6.34
C TYR A 74 6.21 -0.86 7.34
N SER A 75 5.23 -0.42 8.14
CA SER A 75 4.60 -1.27 9.15
C SER A 75 3.71 -2.35 8.51
N THR A 76 3.16 -2.09 7.33
CA THR A 76 2.17 -2.94 6.66
C THR A 76 2.68 -4.37 6.45
N ALA A 77 3.89 -4.55 5.90
CA ALA A 77 4.46 -5.85 5.56
C ALA A 77 4.43 -6.83 6.74
N THR A 78 4.96 -6.41 7.89
CA THR A 78 5.04 -7.28 9.07
C THR A 78 3.65 -7.69 9.59
N ILE A 79 2.68 -6.78 9.54
CA ILE A 79 1.32 -7.00 9.99
C ILE A 79 0.57 -7.93 9.03
N VAL A 80 0.63 -7.68 7.72
CA VAL A 80 -0.13 -8.49 6.75
C VAL A 80 0.45 -9.89 6.60
N ARG A 81 1.78 -10.06 6.68
CA ARG A 81 2.39 -11.40 6.72
C ARG A 81 1.92 -12.16 7.94
N ARG A 82 1.97 -11.52 9.11
CA ARG A 82 1.48 -12.14 10.34
C ARG A 82 0.00 -12.51 10.25
N TRP A 83 -0.82 -11.66 9.63
CA TRP A 83 -2.23 -11.94 9.40
C TRP A 83 -2.44 -13.13 8.44
N ALA A 84 -1.71 -13.17 7.33
CA ALA A 84 -1.75 -14.29 6.38
C ALA A 84 -1.29 -15.62 7.00
N GLU A 85 -0.37 -15.59 7.97
CA GLU A 85 0.03 -16.79 8.72
C GLU A 85 -1.09 -17.36 9.59
N ILE A 86 -1.88 -16.49 10.25
CA ILE A 86 -2.91 -16.90 11.22
C ILE A 86 -4.31 -17.06 10.62
N ASP A 87 -4.54 -16.54 9.41
CA ASP A 87 -5.81 -16.63 8.72
C ASP A 87 -5.65 -17.33 7.36
N PRO A 88 -6.04 -18.62 7.24
CA PRO A 88 -5.92 -19.35 5.98
C PRO A 88 -6.79 -18.77 4.86
N ARG A 89 -7.71 -17.86 5.18
CA ARG A 89 -8.61 -17.23 4.21
C ARG A 89 -8.04 -15.96 3.58
N VAL A 90 -6.76 -15.67 3.82
CA VAL A 90 -6.07 -14.48 3.33
C VAL A 90 -4.85 -14.89 2.51
N VAL A 91 -4.72 -14.28 1.33
CA VAL A 91 -3.49 -14.28 0.53
C VAL A 91 -2.98 -12.86 0.45
N VAL A 92 -1.68 -12.65 0.64
CA VAL A 92 -1.02 -11.35 0.59
C VAL A 92 -0.06 -11.31 -0.59
N VAL A 93 0.02 -10.17 -1.27
CA VAL A 93 1.07 -9.83 -2.23
C VAL A 93 1.69 -8.48 -1.87
N GLU A 94 3.02 -8.40 -1.85
CA GLU A 94 3.76 -7.21 -1.40
C GLU A 94 4.67 -6.66 -2.49
N ASN A 95 4.70 -5.34 -2.65
CA ASN A 95 5.72 -4.72 -3.49
C ASN A 95 7.07 -4.78 -2.76
N PRO A 96 8.11 -5.44 -3.31
CA PRO A 96 9.40 -5.54 -2.65
C PRO A 96 10.20 -4.23 -2.70
N HIS A 97 9.87 -3.34 -3.63
CA HIS A 97 10.57 -2.07 -3.83
C HIS A 97 9.85 -0.90 -3.14
N PRO A 98 10.58 0.14 -2.71
CA PRO A 98 9.97 1.37 -2.25
C PRO A 98 9.26 2.05 -3.40
N ARG A 99 8.14 2.70 -3.07
CA ARG A 99 7.35 3.53 -4.00
C ARG A 99 8.16 4.64 -4.67
N MET A 100 9.35 4.93 -4.12
CA MET A 100 10.36 5.78 -4.76
C MET A 100 10.71 5.29 -6.17
N VAL A 101 10.93 3.98 -6.37
CA VAL A 101 11.32 3.41 -7.67
C VAL A 101 10.20 3.65 -8.68
N ARG A 102 9.00 3.21 -8.33
CA ARG A 102 7.73 3.56 -8.96
C ARG A 102 6.62 3.23 -7.98
N ASP A 103 5.61 4.08 -7.91
CA ASP A 103 4.44 3.88 -7.09
C ASP A 103 3.40 3.00 -7.84
N PRO A 104 3.22 1.72 -7.47
CA PRO A 104 2.26 0.85 -8.16
C PRO A 104 0.80 1.14 -7.79
N ASN A 105 0.56 2.10 -6.87
CA ASN A 105 -0.75 2.66 -6.56
C ASN A 105 -0.99 4.00 -7.29
N ARG A 106 -0.28 4.18 -8.42
CA ARG A 106 -0.51 5.19 -9.46
C ARG A 106 -0.63 4.51 -10.82
N ALA A 107 -1.28 5.18 -11.76
CA ALA A 107 -1.29 4.70 -13.14
C ALA A 107 0.15 4.65 -13.67
N LYS A 108 0.55 3.51 -14.23
CA LYS A 108 1.86 3.36 -14.87
C LYS A 108 1.94 4.35 -16.03
N PRO A 109 2.94 5.26 -16.05
CA PRO A 109 3.06 6.21 -17.14
C PRO A 109 3.47 5.48 -18.43
N ASP A 110 3.00 5.98 -19.57
CA ASP A 110 3.38 5.45 -20.89
C ASP A 110 4.89 5.60 -21.14
N ASP A 111 5.47 6.69 -20.62
CA ASP A 111 6.91 6.96 -20.63
C ASP A 111 7.39 7.32 -19.23
N VAL A 112 7.91 6.30 -18.54
CA VAL A 112 8.49 6.41 -17.19
C VAL A 112 9.66 7.39 -17.15
N VAL A 113 10.50 7.36 -18.19
CA VAL A 113 11.72 8.18 -18.28
C VAL A 113 11.38 9.65 -18.44
N ALA A 114 10.45 9.98 -19.33
CA ALA A 114 9.98 11.34 -19.52
C ALA A 114 9.28 11.87 -18.26
N THR A 115 8.50 11.02 -17.59
CA THR A 115 7.80 11.36 -16.35
C THR A 115 8.78 11.70 -15.22
N LEU A 116 9.81 10.87 -15.02
CA LEU A 116 10.84 11.12 -14.00
C LEU A 116 11.64 12.40 -14.30
N ARG A 117 12.00 12.61 -15.57
CA ARG A 117 12.66 13.84 -16.01
C ARG A 117 11.86 15.08 -15.62
N GLU A 118 10.58 15.11 -15.95
CA GLU A 118 9.71 16.23 -15.61
C GLU A 118 9.57 16.42 -14.09
N ALA A 119 9.44 15.32 -13.32
CA ALA A 119 9.37 15.40 -11.87
C ALA A 119 10.64 16.00 -11.24
N VAL A 120 11.83 15.60 -11.73
CA VAL A 120 13.13 16.14 -11.28
C VAL A 120 13.25 17.62 -11.63
N GLU A 121 12.87 18.03 -12.83
CA GLU A 121 12.88 19.43 -13.26
C GLU A 121 11.95 20.31 -12.39
N ARG A 122 10.74 19.84 -12.07
CA ARG A 122 9.80 20.54 -11.19
C ARG A 122 10.34 20.70 -9.77
N VAL A 123 10.96 19.65 -9.21
CA VAL A 123 11.58 19.70 -7.87
C VAL A 123 12.79 20.64 -7.84
N ALA A 124 13.65 20.58 -8.86
CA ALA A 124 14.79 21.48 -8.97
C ALA A 124 14.35 22.95 -9.04
N ALA A 125 13.28 23.26 -9.78
CA ALA A 125 12.73 24.60 -9.89
C ALA A 125 12.10 25.11 -8.58
N ALA A 126 11.47 24.23 -7.80
CA ALA A 126 10.91 24.59 -6.49
C ALA A 126 12.01 24.83 -5.44
N GLY A 127 13.12 24.11 -5.52
CA GLY A 127 14.21 24.15 -4.53
C GLY A 127 13.94 23.27 -3.31
N GLN A 128 14.98 23.00 -2.54
CA GLN A 128 14.94 22.08 -1.39
C GLN A 128 13.88 22.50 -0.36
N TRP A 129 13.11 21.54 0.15
CA TRP A 129 12.06 21.72 1.18
C TRP A 129 10.82 22.50 0.75
N ASN A 130 10.74 22.95 -0.51
CA ASN A 130 9.56 23.65 -1.00
C ASN A 130 8.55 22.67 -1.57
N GLN A 131 7.27 22.97 -1.32
CA GLN A 131 6.19 22.20 -1.93
C GLN A 131 6.26 22.31 -3.45
N VAL A 132 6.13 21.17 -4.12
CA VAL A 132 6.09 21.07 -5.58
C VAL A 132 4.80 20.38 -6.01
N ASP A 133 4.17 20.88 -7.06
CA ASP A 133 3.06 20.19 -7.69
C ASP A 133 3.57 19.10 -8.64
N LEU A 134 3.45 17.84 -8.21
CA LEU A 134 3.80 16.66 -9.00
C LEU A 134 2.58 16.04 -9.70
N THR A 135 1.45 16.75 -9.75
CA THR A 135 0.25 16.24 -10.44
C THR A 135 0.58 15.85 -11.87
N GLY A 136 0.25 14.61 -12.21
CA GLY A 136 0.49 14.00 -13.52
C GLY A 136 1.88 13.38 -13.70
N VAL A 137 2.80 13.56 -12.76
CA VAL A 137 4.17 13.00 -12.80
C VAL A 137 4.58 12.34 -11.48
N ASP A 138 3.61 11.97 -10.65
CA ASP A 138 3.83 11.44 -9.30
C ASP A 138 3.95 9.91 -9.23
N ALA A 139 4.01 9.24 -10.39
CA ALA A 139 4.30 7.80 -10.46
C ALA A 139 5.73 7.47 -10.01
N ILE A 140 6.67 8.40 -10.16
CA ILE A 140 8.02 8.33 -9.57
C ILE A 140 8.27 9.66 -8.87
N ARG A 141 8.41 9.63 -7.54
CA ARG A 141 8.60 10.85 -6.74
C ARG A 141 10.06 10.96 -6.30
N PRO A 142 10.81 11.99 -6.76
CA PRO A 142 12.18 12.22 -6.33
C PRO A 142 12.27 12.87 -4.93
N VAL A 143 11.15 13.01 -4.23
CA VAL A 143 11.01 13.67 -2.92
C VAL A 143 10.07 12.92 -1.98
N THR A 144 10.27 13.07 -0.67
CA THR A 144 9.39 12.52 0.38
C THR A 144 8.05 13.26 0.48
N PHE A 145 7.18 12.85 1.41
CA PHE A 145 5.93 13.58 1.72
C PHE A 145 6.16 15.00 2.25
N SER A 146 7.28 15.24 2.93
CA SER A 146 7.70 16.58 3.38
C SER A 146 8.48 17.36 2.30
N PHE A 147 8.48 16.90 1.05
CA PHE A 147 9.24 17.50 -0.07
C PHE A 147 10.76 17.54 0.16
N PHE A 148 11.27 16.58 0.93
CA PHE A 148 12.70 16.37 1.08
C PHE A 148 13.25 15.62 -0.14
N PRO A 149 14.32 16.10 -0.81
CA PRO A 149 14.93 15.36 -1.92
C PRO A 149 15.42 14.00 -1.48
N ILE A 150 14.97 12.97 -2.18
CA ILE A 150 15.48 11.61 -2.01
C ILE A 150 16.59 11.35 -3.04
N LEU A 151 16.56 12.07 -4.16
CA LEU A 151 17.54 11.96 -5.24
C LEU A 151 18.39 13.22 -5.34
N ARG A 152 19.67 13.03 -5.67
CA ARG A 152 20.56 14.06 -6.19
C ARG A 152 20.01 14.54 -7.53
N VAL A 153 20.01 15.85 -7.74
CA VAL A 153 19.65 16.44 -9.03
C VAL A 153 20.77 16.14 -10.01
N PRO A 154 20.49 15.48 -11.16
CA PRO A 154 21.48 15.25 -12.20
C PRO A 154 22.05 16.57 -12.74
N GLU A 155 23.35 16.62 -13.00
CA GLU A 155 24.04 17.83 -13.47
C GLU A 155 24.13 17.92 -15.00
N SER A 156 23.85 16.82 -15.71
CA SER A 156 23.86 16.76 -17.17
C SER A 156 22.73 15.91 -17.75
N PRO A 157 22.39 16.09 -19.04
CA PRO A 157 21.43 15.23 -19.73
C PRO A 157 21.82 13.74 -19.72
N GLU A 158 23.12 13.43 -19.79
CA GLU A 158 23.64 12.06 -19.76
C GLU A 158 23.49 11.42 -18.38
N GLU A 159 23.71 12.18 -17.30
CA GLU A 159 23.46 11.70 -15.94
C GLU A 159 21.97 11.43 -15.70
N LEU A 160 21.10 12.32 -16.20
CA LEU A 160 19.66 12.14 -16.11
C LEU A 160 19.19 10.91 -16.91
N GLU A 161 19.76 10.66 -18.09
CA GLU A 161 19.46 9.46 -18.87
C GLU A 161 19.85 8.19 -18.12
N ARG A 162 21.05 8.14 -17.53
CA ARG A 162 21.48 7.02 -16.68
C ARG A 162 20.58 6.80 -15.46
N LEU A 163 20.24 7.88 -14.75
CA LEU A 163 19.29 7.82 -13.64
C LEU A 163 17.98 7.16 -14.07
N CYS A 164 17.41 7.60 -15.19
CA CYS A 164 16.17 7.06 -15.70
C CYS A 164 16.30 5.59 -16.13
N THR A 165 17.42 5.18 -16.72
CA THR A 165 17.70 3.77 -17.03
C THR A 165 17.75 2.92 -15.76
N ASP A 166 18.48 3.35 -14.74
CA ASP A 166 18.62 2.59 -13.50
C ASP A 166 17.26 2.45 -12.78
N PHE A 167 16.43 3.49 -12.79
CA PHE A 167 15.06 3.43 -12.27
C PHE A 167 14.17 2.48 -13.08
N GLY A 168 14.28 2.50 -14.42
CA GLY A 168 13.56 1.59 -15.31
C GLY A 168 13.90 0.13 -15.03
N GLU A 169 15.19 -0.21 -15.03
CA GLU A 169 15.67 -1.56 -14.76
C GLU A 169 15.30 -2.04 -13.35
N ALA A 170 15.45 -1.18 -12.33
CA ALA A 170 15.00 -1.48 -10.98
C ALA A 170 13.48 -1.69 -10.91
N GLY A 171 12.70 -0.91 -11.66
CA GLY A 171 11.26 -1.09 -11.78
C GLY A 171 10.88 -2.46 -12.33
N GLU A 172 11.53 -2.89 -13.42
CA GLU A 172 11.30 -4.19 -14.06
C GLU A 172 11.59 -5.38 -13.12
N ARG A 173 12.62 -5.27 -12.29
CA ARG A 173 13.06 -6.36 -11.39
C ARG A 173 12.19 -6.58 -10.15
N GLY A 174 11.31 -5.63 -9.80
CA GLY A 174 10.52 -5.70 -8.57
C GLY A 174 9.10 -5.15 -8.71
N VAL A 175 8.94 -3.89 -9.14
CA VAL A 175 7.61 -3.27 -9.21
C VAL A 175 6.75 -3.90 -10.32
N ASP A 176 7.34 -4.20 -11.48
CA ASP A 176 6.63 -4.92 -12.56
C ASP A 176 6.29 -6.35 -12.15
N VAL A 177 7.17 -7.04 -11.42
CA VAL A 177 6.89 -8.38 -10.85
C VAL A 177 5.71 -8.31 -9.90
N TYR A 178 5.65 -7.30 -9.03
CA TYR A 178 4.55 -7.08 -8.10
C TYR A 178 3.22 -6.84 -8.84
N GLU A 179 3.19 -5.89 -9.77
CA GLU A 179 1.97 -5.57 -10.52
C GLU A 179 1.46 -6.79 -11.30
N HIS A 180 2.35 -7.51 -11.97
CA HIS A 180 2.01 -8.72 -12.70
C HIS A 180 1.48 -9.81 -11.77
N THR A 181 2.17 -10.09 -10.67
CA THR A 181 1.78 -11.11 -9.68
C THR A 181 0.42 -10.78 -9.07
N ARG A 182 0.19 -9.52 -8.67
CA ARG A 182 -1.08 -9.06 -8.13
C ARG A 182 -2.22 -9.28 -9.13
N ASP A 183 -2.03 -8.87 -10.38
CA ASP A 183 -3.05 -8.96 -11.42
C ASP A 183 -3.36 -10.43 -11.78
N GLU A 184 -2.34 -11.29 -11.86
CA GLU A 184 -2.51 -12.73 -12.05
C GLU A 184 -3.24 -13.39 -10.88
N LEU A 185 -2.94 -12.99 -9.64
CA LEU A 185 -3.67 -13.47 -8.47
C LEU A 185 -5.15 -13.10 -8.57
N ILE A 186 -5.48 -11.85 -8.94
CA ILE A 186 -6.87 -11.43 -9.11
C ILE A 186 -7.60 -12.32 -10.12
N ASP A 187 -6.98 -12.63 -11.27
CA ASP A 187 -7.58 -13.54 -12.27
C ASP A 187 -7.82 -14.95 -11.76
N ARG A 188 -6.84 -15.48 -11.02
CA ARG A 188 -6.93 -16.83 -10.44
C ARG A 188 -8.04 -16.89 -9.40
N PHE A 189 -8.18 -15.88 -8.55
CA PHE A 189 -9.30 -15.76 -7.63
C PHE A 189 -10.63 -15.67 -8.38
N LEU A 190 -10.76 -14.82 -9.41
CA LEU A 190 -11.99 -14.71 -10.20
C LEU A 190 -12.41 -16.06 -10.79
N THR A 191 -11.46 -16.78 -11.39
CA THR A 191 -11.68 -18.12 -11.96
C THR A 191 -12.17 -19.10 -10.91
N VAL A 192 -11.43 -19.23 -9.80
CA VAL A 192 -11.73 -20.22 -8.75
C VAL A 192 -13.04 -19.87 -8.03
N LYS A 193 -13.27 -18.59 -7.71
CA LYS A 193 -14.46 -18.15 -6.98
C LYS A 193 -15.71 -18.15 -7.81
N SER A 194 -15.60 -17.94 -9.12
CA SER A 194 -16.73 -18.10 -10.04
C SER A 194 -17.18 -19.56 -10.12
N ALA A 195 -16.23 -20.51 -10.25
CA ALA A 195 -16.56 -21.94 -10.24
C ALA A 195 -17.25 -22.35 -8.93
N GLN A 196 -16.73 -21.89 -7.79
CA GLN A 196 -17.36 -22.13 -6.48
C GLN A 196 -18.75 -21.50 -6.39
N ALA A 197 -18.95 -20.28 -6.93
CA ALA A 197 -20.25 -19.63 -6.93
C ALA A 197 -21.29 -20.44 -7.73
N ALA A 198 -20.89 -21.04 -8.86
CA ALA A 198 -21.76 -21.88 -9.67
C ALA A 198 -22.17 -23.17 -8.95
N GLU A 199 -21.27 -23.77 -8.18
CA GLU A 199 -21.53 -25.01 -7.42
C GLU A 199 -22.36 -24.78 -6.14
N ALA A 200 -22.01 -23.73 -5.38
CA ALA A 200 -22.61 -23.47 -4.06
C ALA A 200 -23.83 -22.54 -4.10
N GLY A 201 -24.14 -21.94 -5.27
CA GLY A 201 -25.20 -20.93 -5.39
C GLY A 201 -24.80 -19.53 -4.92
N GLY A 202 -23.50 -19.26 -4.82
CA GLY A 202 -22.92 -17.97 -4.44
C GLY A 202 -21.49 -18.09 -3.92
N SER A 203 -20.67 -17.06 -4.14
CA SER A 203 -19.33 -16.92 -3.54
C SER A 203 -18.95 -15.45 -3.45
N ARG A 204 -17.86 -15.15 -2.72
CA ARG A 204 -17.34 -13.79 -2.54
C ARG A 204 -15.84 -13.74 -2.80
N PHE A 205 -15.39 -12.63 -3.35
CA PHE A 205 -13.99 -12.29 -3.49
C PHE A 205 -13.78 -10.80 -3.24
N THR A 206 -12.90 -10.46 -2.30
CA THR A 206 -12.53 -9.08 -2.03
C THR A 206 -11.04 -8.86 -2.23
N THR A 207 -10.67 -7.74 -2.86
CA THR A 207 -9.30 -7.23 -2.85
C THR A 207 -9.18 -6.08 -1.86
N LEU A 208 -8.20 -6.14 -0.97
CA LEU A 208 -7.89 -5.11 0.01
C LEU A 208 -6.52 -4.50 -0.28
N SER A 209 -6.47 -3.21 -0.64
CA SER A 209 -5.22 -2.46 -0.71
C SER A 209 -4.89 -1.91 0.68
N PHE A 210 -3.85 -2.42 1.32
CA PHE A 210 -3.49 -2.15 2.71
C PHE A 210 -2.37 -1.11 2.78
N HIS A 211 -2.64 -0.02 3.49
CA HIS A 211 -1.77 1.14 3.58
C HIS A 211 -1.61 1.63 5.01
N ASP A 212 -0.56 2.41 5.22
CA ASP A 212 -0.44 3.23 6.42
C ASP A 212 0.12 4.63 6.11
N THR A 213 -0.29 5.61 6.90
CA THR A 213 0.34 6.94 6.89
C THR A 213 0.24 7.59 8.26
N MET A 214 1.02 8.65 8.47
CA MET A 214 1.02 9.40 9.72
C MET A 214 0.14 10.63 9.67
N ASN A 215 -0.34 11.04 10.86
CA ASN A 215 -0.95 12.34 11.10
C ASN A 215 0.08 13.44 11.37
N THR A 216 1.35 13.06 11.38
CA THR A 216 2.51 13.93 11.52
C THR A 216 3.45 13.78 10.31
N THR A 217 4.27 14.78 10.05
CA THR A 217 5.29 14.76 8.99
C THR A 217 6.67 15.10 9.54
N THR A 218 7.69 14.79 8.75
CA THR A 218 9.09 14.82 9.17
C THR A 218 9.72 16.22 9.10
N THR A 219 10.49 16.61 10.12
CA THR A 219 11.33 17.81 10.19
C THR A 219 12.72 17.59 9.58
N PRO A 220 13.52 18.64 9.34
CA PRO A 220 14.91 18.51 8.88
C PRO A 220 15.82 17.64 9.75
N GLU A 221 15.54 17.53 11.05
CA GLU A 221 16.31 16.72 12.00
C GLU A 221 15.79 15.28 12.10
N GLY A 222 14.82 14.89 11.26
CA GLY A 222 14.25 13.54 11.22
C GLY A 222 13.16 13.27 12.26
N ALA A 223 12.68 14.28 12.98
CA ALA A 223 11.56 14.11 13.90
C ALA A 223 10.22 14.10 13.13
N VAL A 224 9.37 13.11 13.36
CA VAL A 224 8.03 13.01 12.74
C VAL A 224 6.98 13.58 13.69
N ASN A 225 6.93 14.91 13.80
CA ASN A 225 6.10 15.60 14.80
C ASN A 225 5.37 16.85 14.28
N VAL A 226 5.50 17.18 13.00
CA VAL A 226 4.76 18.30 12.39
C VAL A 226 3.34 17.83 12.08
N VAL A 227 2.36 18.28 12.85
CA VAL A 227 0.99 17.81 12.68
C VAL A 227 0.41 18.25 11.34
N ARG A 228 -0.16 17.30 10.58
CA ARG A 228 -0.85 17.56 9.32
C ARG A 228 -2.09 18.45 9.52
N GLU A 229 -2.54 19.10 8.46
CA GLU A 229 -3.81 19.83 8.46
C GLU A 229 -4.98 18.91 8.79
N ALA A 230 -6.00 19.42 9.49
CA ALA A 230 -7.10 18.59 10.00
C ALA A 230 -7.85 17.80 8.92
N LYS A 231 -7.95 18.37 7.70
CA LYS A 231 -8.57 17.72 6.53
C LYS A 231 -7.79 16.53 5.98
N ASP A 232 -6.51 16.44 6.30
CA ASP A 232 -5.56 15.43 5.80
C ASP A 232 -5.24 14.38 6.87
N ARG A 233 -5.88 14.46 8.04
CA ARG A 233 -5.66 13.52 9.14
C ARG A 233 -6.54 12.29 9.01
N LEU A 234 -5.94 11.14 9.28
CA LEU A 234 -6.63 9.87 9.46
C LEU A 234 -7.40 9.81 10.79
N PRO A 235 -8.43 8.96 10.85
CA PRO A 235 -9.04 8.56 12.12
C PRO A 235 -8.05 7.77 12.98
N ALA A 236 -8.42 7.52 14.24
CA ALA A 236 -7.52 6.92 15.24
C ALA A 236 -7.08 5.48 14.91
N VAL A 237 -7.78 4.78 14.02
CA VAL A 237 -7.43 3.41 13.59
C VAL A 237 -7.27 3.35 12.07
N VAL A 238 -8.37 3.47 11.31
CA VAL A 238 -8.34 3.21 9.86
C VAL A 238 -9.43 3.97 9.11
N ALA A 239 -9.09 4.45 7.92
CA ALA A 239 -10.06 4.90 6.92
C ALA A 239 -10.27 3.80 5.87
N LEU A 240 -11.51 3.35 5.71
CA LEU A 240 -11.89 2.38 4.68
C LEU A 240 -12.49 3.08 3.47
N SER A 241 -11.95 2.82 2.28
CA SER A 241 -12.27 3.62 1.11
C SER A 241 -12.68 2.79 -0.08
N ASN A 242 -13.76 3.23 -0.73
CA ASN A 242 -14.36 2.57 -1.88
C ASN A 242 -14.62 3.54 -3.05
N ARG A 243 -13.94 4.70 -3.11
CA ARG A 243 -14.21 5.81 -4.06
C ARG A 243 -15.52 6.57 -3.86
N GLY A 244 -16.37 6.15 -2.92
CA GLY A 244 -17.64 6.80 -2.60
C GLY A 244 -17.50 8.08 -1.77
N ASP A 245 -18.62 8.61 -1.31
CA ASP A 245 -18.70 9.74 -0.38
C ASP A 245 -18.41 9.29 1.06
N ILE A 246 -18.63 10.18 2.03
CA ILE A 246 -18.42 9.89 3.46
C ILE A 246 -19.29 8.75 4.02
N LYS A 247 -20.30 8.29 3.27
CA LYS A 247 -21.17 7.15 3.58
C LYS A 247 -20.88 5.92 2.72
N GLY A 248 -19.89 6.01 1.83
CA GLY A 248 -19.57 4.99 0.83
C GLY A 248 -20.45 5.02 -0.42
N GLU A 249 -21.32 6.03 -0.57
CA GLU A 249 -22.29 6.14 -1.65
C GLU A 249 -21.65 6.77 -2.91
N GLU A 250 -22.29 6.60 -4.06
CA GLU A 250 -21.77 7.13 -5.32
C GLU A 250 -21.68 8.68 -5.28
N ARG A 251 -20.49 9.22 -5.56
CA ARG A 251 -20.28 10.68 -5.71
C ARG A 251 -20.60 11.15 -7.11
N THR A 252 -20.28 10.34 -8.12
CA THR A 252 -20.46 10.66 -9.54
C THR A 252 -20.59 9.39 -10.39
N PRO A 253 -21.43 9.38 -11.44
CA PRO A 253 -21.58 8.23 -12.33
C PRO A 253 -20.31 7.77 -13.04
N LYS A 254 -19.31 8.66 -13.18
CA LYS A 254 -18.03 8.37 -13.85
C LYS A 254 -17.02 7.66 -12.95
N ASP A 255 -17.24 7.66 -11.64
CA ASP A 255 -16.31 7.10 -10.65
C ASP A 255 -17.14 6.38 -9.59
N ARG A 256 -17.69 5.24 -10.04
CA ARG A 256 -18.57 4.43 -9.20
C ARG A 256 -17.78 3.79 -8.06
N PRO A 257 -18.44 3.56 -6.92
CA PRO A 257 -17.80 2.88 -5.81
C PRO A 257 -17.24 1.50 -6.17
N THR A 258 -16.10 1.14 -5.58
CA THR A 258 -15.39 -0.13 -5.81
C THR A 258 -15.90 -1.26 -4.91
N MET A 259 -16.72 -0.93 -3.91
CA MET A 259 -17.41 -1.84 -3.00
C MET A 259 -18.81 -1.28 -2.69
N GLY A 260 -19.81 -2.14 -2.53
CA GLY A 260 -21.17 -1.70 -2.18
C GLY A 260 -21.21 -0.94 -0.84
N SER A 261 -21.90 0.20 -0.80
CA SER A 261 -21.88 1.12 0.36
C SER A 261 -22.36 0.48 1.67
N GLU A 262 -23.37 -0.39 1.60
CA GLU A 262 -23.84 -1.17 2.75
C GLU A 262 -22.75 -2.12 3.25
N ARG A 263 -22.12 -2.87 2.35
CA ARG A 263 -21.02 -3.78 2.71
C ARG A 263 -19.82 -3.03 3.28
N LEU A 264 -19.48 -1.85 2.76
CA LEU A 264 -18.42 -1.01 3.33
C LEU A 264 -18.77 -0.57 4.76
N ARG A 265 -20.02 -0.17 5.02
CA ARG A 265 -20.47 0.18 6.38
C ARG A 265 -20.45 -1.02 7.32
N THR A 266 -20.83 -2.20 6.84
CA THR A 266 -20.71 -3.46 7.59
C THR A 266 -19.25 -3.78 7.89
N LEU A 267 -18.34 -3.63 6.92
CA LEU A 267 -16.90 -3.82 7.12
C LEU A 267 -16.35 -2.85 8.16
N ALA A 268 -16.78 -1.59 8.12
CA ALA A 268 -16.38 -0.59 9.11
C ALA A 268 -16.89 -0.90 10.52
N ALA A 269 -18.13 -1.40 10.66
CA ALA A 269 -18.65 -1.86 11.94
C ALA A 269 -17.82 -3.04 12.47
N ALA A 270 -17.53 -4.02 11.61
CA ALA A 270 -16.69 -5.16 11.96
C ALA A 270 -15.25 -4.75 12.33
N HIS A 271 -14.70 -3.70 11.71
CA HIS A 271 -13.43 -3.11 12.10
C HIS A 271 -13.49 -2.48 13.50
N ARG A 272 -14.54 -1.73 13.82
CA ARG A 272 -14.70 -1.17 15.18
C ARG A 272 -14.73 -2.28 16.24
N ASP A 273 -15.45 -3.35 15.98
CA ASP A 273 -15.55 -4.47 16.90
C ASP A 273 -14.23 -5.28 17.00
N GLY A 274 -13.55 -5.52 15.87
CA GLY A 274 -12.29 -6.25 15.83
C GLY A 274 -11.12 -5.52 16.48
N PHE A 275 -11.04 -4.20 16.29
CA PHE A 275 -10.08 -3.35 16.98
C PHE A 275 -10.54 -2.92 18.39
N ALA A 276 -11.70 -3.40 18.85
CA ALA A 276 -12.28 -3.10 20.16
C ALA A 276 -12.39 -1.58 20.46
N VAL A 277 -12.76 -0.78 19.47
CA VAL A 277 -12.91 0.68 19.60
C VAL A 277 -14.37 1.08 19.69
N SER A 278 -14.71 1.87 20.72
CA SER A 278 -16.08 2.32 20.96
C SER A 278 -16.43 3.64 20.27
N ASP A 279 -15.44 4.49 19.96
CA ASP A 279 -15.68 5.75 19.24
C ASP A 279 -15.89 5.47 17.74
N PRO A 280 -17.07 5.77 17.18
CA PRO A 280 -17.34 5.57 15.76
C PRO A 280 -16.35 6.31 14.85
N LYS A 281 -15.74 7.41 15.31
CA LYS A 281 -14.76 8.20 14.56
C LYS A 281 -13.39 7.55 14.44
N SER A 282 -13.14 6.46 15.18
CA SER A 282 -11.89 5.68 15.08
C SER A 282 -11.77 4.93 13.75
N VAL A 283 -12.91 4.61 13.14
CA VAL A 283 -13.00 3.99 11.81
C VAL A 283 -13.89 4.85 10.93
N GLN A 284 -13.33 5.45 9.88
CA GLN A 284 -14.06 6.35 8.98
C GLN A 284 -14.09 5.82 7.56
N LEU A 285 -14.94 6.42 6.72
CA LEU A 285 -15.08 6.04 5.32
C LEU A 285 -14.61 7.17 4.42
N ASN A 286 -13.82 6.84 3.39
CA ASN A 286 -13.47 7.74 2.29
C ASN A 286 -12.88 9.11 2.74
N GLN A 287 -12.28 9.18 3.93
CA GLN A 287 -11.70 10.39 4.49
C GLN A 287 -10.41 10.06 5.26
N PRO A 288 -9.30 10.76 5.00
CA PRO A 288 -9.15 11.82 3.98
C PRO A 288 -8.97 11.26 2.56
N TYR A 289 -8.75 9.95 2.43
CA TYR A 289 -8.49 9.28 1.16
C TYR A 289 -9.74 8.58 0.61
N LEU A 290 -10.01 8.75 -0.67
CA LEU A 290 -11.08 8.05 -1.39
C LEU A 290 -10.67 6.65 -1.88
N GLY A 291 -9.42 6.29 -1.70
CA GLY A 291 -8.79 5.14 -2.32
C GLY A 291 -8.24 5.45 -3.72
N SER A 292 -7.20 4.72 -4.10
CA SER A 292 -6.33 5.06 -5.23
C SER A 292 -6.37 4.01 -6.35
N GLN A 293 -5.29 3.88 -7.13
CA GLN A 293 -5.24 3.14 -8.37
C GLN A 293 -5.55 1.65 -8.22
N GLU A 294 -5.06 0.97 -7.18
CA GLU A 294 -5.22 -0.48 -7.07
C GLU A 294 -6.70 -0.90 -6.99
N ILE A 295 -7.50 -0.20 -6.19
CA ILE A 295 -8.92 -0.51 -6.05
C ILE A 295 -9.73 -0.11 -7.29
N ILE A 296 -9.24 0.87 -8.05
CA ILE A 296 -9.82 1.27 -9.34
C ILE A 296 -9.56 0.17 -10.38
N GLN A 297 -8.31 -0.29 -10.49
CA GLN A 297 -7.93 -1.38 -11.39
C GLN A 297 -8.69 -2.67 -11.07
N ALA A 298 -8.79 -3.04 -9.79
CA ALA A 298 -9.56 -4.20 -9.37
C ALA A 298 -11.05 -4.06 -9.73
N ARG A 299 -11.68 -2.91 -9.47
CA ARG A 299 -13.07 -2.63 -9.88
C ARG A 299 -13.26 -2.79 -11.39
N ASP A 300 -12.38 -2.21 -12.19
CA ASP A 300 -12.51 -2.24 -13.64
C ASP A 300 -12.36 -3.67 -14.18
N ARG A 301 -11.47 -4.47 -13.58
CA ARG A 301 -11.31 -5.89 -13.87
C ARG A 301 -12.54 -6.71 -13.48
N PHE A 302 -13.11 -6.45 -12.30
CA PHE A 302 -14.36 -7.08 -11.86
C PHE A 302 -15.54 -6.72 -12.75
N ALA A 303 -15.63 -5.46 -13.20
CA ALA A 303 -16.67 -5.03 -14.11
C ALA A 303 -16.56 -5.75 -15.47
N ALA A 304 -15.35 -5.91 -16.01
CA ALA A 304 -15.11 -6.68 -17.23
C ALA A 304 -15.52 -8.15 -17.04
N PHE A 305 -15.12 -8.78 -15.94
CA PHE A 305 -15.51 -10.14 -15.60
C PHE A 305 -17.04 -10.32 -15.55
N HIS A 306 -17.78 -9.43 -14.89
CA HIS A 306 -19.24 -9.53 -14.81
C HIS A 306 -19.97 -9.24 -16.12
N ILE A 307 -19.34 -8.50 -17.05
CA ILE A 307 -19.85 -8.34 -18.41
C ILE A 307 -19.70 -9.65 -19.21
N GLU A 308 -18.57 -10.34 -19.04
CA GLU A 308 -18.29 -11.62 -19.70
C GLU A 308 -19.08 -12.79 -19.09
N HIS A 309 -19.41 -12.70 -17.80
CA HIS A 309 -20.10 -13.72 -17.01
C HIS A 309 -21.35 -13.17 -16.29
N PRO A 310 -22.36 -12.68 -17.03
CA PRO A 310 -23.54 -12.02 -16.43
C PRO A 310 -24.40 -12.94 -15.54
N GLU A 311 -24.28 -14.25 -15.70
CA GLU A 311 -24.93 -15.27 -14.86
C GLU A 311 -24.16 -15.60 -13.56
N SER A 312 -22.94 -15.08 -13.41
CA SER A 312 -22.11 -15.38 -12.25
C SER A 312 -22.77 -14.89 -10.96
N LEU A 313 -22.84 -15.78 -9.97
CA LEU A 313 -23.30 -15.46 -8.62
C LEU A 313 -22.16 -15.00 -7.70
N LEU A 314 -20.97 -14.73 -8.28
CA LEU A 314 -19.82 -14.22 -7.55
C LEU A 314 -20.05 -12.75 -7.19
N VAL A 315 -19.89 -12.41 -5.91
CA VAL A 315 -19.81 -11.01 -5.48
C VAL A 315 -18.35 -10.59 -5.37
N THR A 316 -17.99 -9.53 -6.07
CA THR A 316 -16.63 -8.97 -6.07
C THR A 316 -16.62 -7.57 -5.45
N ASP A 317 -15.64 -7.30 -4.59
CA ASP A 317 -15.45 -5.98 -3.97
C ASP A 317 -13.96 -5.59 -3.97
N ALA A 318 -13.66 -4.29 -4.09
CA ALA A 318 -12.34 -3.74 -3.87
C ALA A 318 -12.38 -2.59 -2.87
N VAL A 319 -11.49 -2.59 -1.89
CA VAL A 319 -11.46 -1.61 -0.80
C VAL A 319 -10.02 -1.26 -0.44
N GLN A 320 -9.78 0.00 -0.08
CA GLN A 320 -8.50 0.44 0.49
C GLN A 320 -8.67 0.60 2.00
N ALA A 321 -7.71 0.11 2.79
CA ALA A 321 -7.61 0.42 4.20
C ALA A 321 -6.37 1.28 4.44
N GLU A 322 -6.59 2.53 4.82
CA GLU A 322 -5.54 3.45 5.21
C GLU A 322 -5.45 3.53 6.74
N PHE A 323 -4.49 2.84 7.33
CA PHE A 323 -4.29 2.81 8.77
C PHE A 323 -3.47 3.99 9.27
N LEU A 324 -3.79 4.45 10.48
CA LEU A 324 -2.94 5.38 11.20
C LEU A 324 -1.65 4.65 11.60
N ARG A 325 -0.51 5.03 11.04
CA ARG A 325 0.79 4.41 11.34
C ARG A 325 1.13 4.53 12.83
N GLU A 326 0.80 5.63 13.49
CA GLU A 326 0.97 5.78 14.94
C GLU A 326 0.21 4.70 15.74
N PHE A 327 -0.95 4.25 15.25
CA PHE A 327 -1.69 3.14 15.83
C PHE A 327 -1.01 1.79 15.54
N LEU A 328 -0.54 1.57 14.30
CA LEU A 328 0.15 0.34 13.91
C LEU A 328 1.50 0.14 14.59
N LEU A 329 2.24 1.22 14.85
CA LEU A 329 3.54 1.17 15.53
C LEU A 329 3.40 1.11 17.06
N GLY A 330 2.29 1.61 17.60
CA GLY A 330 2.08 1.75 19.04
C GLY A 330 2.77 2.97 19.64
N ALA A 331 2.43 3.26 20.89
CA ALA A 331 2.78 4.53 21.54
C ALA A 331 4.30 4.72 21.73
N THR A 332 5.02 3.65 22.07
CA THR A 332 6.48 3.72 22.33
C THR A 332 7.26 4.07 21.06
N ALA A 333 7.06 3.30 19.98
CA ALA A 333 7.71 3.53 18.70
C ALA A 333 7.31 4.89 18.08
N THR A 334 6.04 5.29 18.25
CA THR A 334 5.56 6.62 17.86
C THR A 334 6.28 7.73 18.63
N ALA A 335 6.44 7.60 19.95
CA ALA A 335 7.13 8.60 20.76
C ALA A 335 8.62 8.74 20.37
N GLU A 336 9.27 7.62 20.02
CA GLU A 336 10.64 7.65 19.49
C GLU A 336 10.70 8.43 18.17
N LEU A 337 9.79 8.15 17.23
CA LEU A 337 9.70 8.84 15.94
C LEU A 337 9.45 10.34 16.08
N GLN A 338 8.78 10.79 17.13
CA GLN A 338 8.51 12.21 17.39
C GLN A 338 9.75 13.01 17.85
N THR A 339 10.88 12.35 18.09
CA THR A 339 12.15 12.97 18.47
C THR A 339 13.15 12.98 17.31
N PRO A 340 14.11 13.93 17.26
CA PRO A 340 15.15 13.95 16.23
C PRO A 340 15.94 12.64 16.17
N GLY A 341 16.26 12.17 14.96
CA GLY A 341 17.04 10.96 14.76
C GLY A 341 17.05 10.45 13.32
N ASP A 342 17.97 9.53 13.03
CA ASP A 342 18.24 9.00 11.68
C ASP A 342 17.81 7.53 11.49
N GLY A 343 17.46 6.82 12.58
CA GLY A 343 17.06 5.41 12.57
C GLY A 343 15.56 5.17 12.33
N TRP A 344 15.12 3.94 12.56
CA TRP A 344 13.70 3.56 12.61
C TRP A 344 13.47 2.70 13.87
N PRO A 345 12.37 2.88 14.63
CA PRO A 345 12.14 2.10 15.84
C PRO A 345 12.08 0.61 15.51
N GLU A 346 12.53 -0.22 16.46
CA GLU A 346 12.33 -1.66 16.36
C GLU A 346 10.84 -1.97 16.47
N ALA A 347 10.36 -2.89 15.61
CA ALA A 347 8.98 -3.29 15.64
C ALA A 347 8.71 -4.19 16.85
N ASP A 348 7.62 -3.95 17.58
CA ASP A 348 7.18 -4.82 18.68
C ASP A 348 6.40 -6.03 18.13
N PRO A 349 6.95 -7.26 18.20
CA PRO A 349 6.26 -8.44 17.66
C PRO A 349 4.94 -8.74 18.37
N THR A 350 4.81 -8.37 19.65
CA THR A 350 3.57 -8.56 20.41
C THR A 350 2.48 -7.63 19.91
N HIS A 351 2.84 -6.38 19.62
CA HIS A 351 1.93 -5.40 19.04
C HIS A 351 1.53 -5.79 17.62
N ILE A 352 2.49 -6.24 16.79
CA ILE A 352 2.21 -6.76 15.44
C ILE A 352 1.21 -7.92 15.49
N ASP A 353 1.42 -8.92 16.36
CA ASP A 353 0.47 -10.04 16.52
C ASP A 353 -0.91 -9.54 16.95
N ALA A 354 -0.98 -8.61 17.91
CA ALA A 354 -2.25 -8.05 18.36
C ALA A 354 -3.02 -7.34 17.23
N ILE A 355 -2.33 -6.56 16.39
CA ILE A 355 -2.94 -5.92 15.21
C ILE A 355 -3.40 -6.96 14.19
N ALA A 356 -2.59 -7.97 13.88
CA ALA A 356 -2.96 -9.04 12.95
C ALA A 356 -4.18 -9.84 13.44
N GLN A 357 -4.25 -10.15 14.74
CA GLN A 357 -5.42 -10.79 15.36
C GLN A 357 -6.66 -9.90 15.27
N ALA A 358 -6.51 -8.58 15.47
CA ALA A 358 -7.61 -7.64 15.30
C ALA A 358 -8.10 -7.57 13.85
N CYS A 359 -7.20 -7.53 12.86
CA CYS A 359 -7.55 -7.65 11.44
C CYS A 359 -8.34 -8.94 11.16
N LYS A 360 -7.84 -10.09 11.62
CA LYS A 360 -8.55 -11.37 11.51
C LYS A 360 -9.93 -11.30 12.14
N ALA A 361 -10.04 -10.78 13.36
CA ALA A 361 -11.31 -10.67 14.08
C ALA A 361 -12.30 -9.71 13.41
N SER A 362 -11.81 -8.65 12.75
CA SER A 362 -12.64 -7.75 11.94
C SER A 362 -13.20 -8.46 10.72
N TRP A 363 -12.36 -9.21 10.01
CA TRP A 363 -12.79 -9.93 8.82
C TRP A 363 -13.68 -11.14 9.15
N ASP A 364 -13.47 -11.79 10.29
CA ASP A 364 -14.35 -12.84 10.79
C ASP A 364 -15.77 -12.31 11.06
N ARG A 365 -15.89 -11.19 11.77
CA ARG A 365 -17.19 -10.53 11.99
C ARG A 365 -17.84 -10.05 10.70
N TYR A 366 -17.05 -9.55 9.76
CA TYR A 366 -17.55 -9.14 8.46
C TYR A 366 -18.18 -10.32 7.72
N ARG A 367 -17.47 -11.45 7.63
CA ARG A 367 -17.94 -12.70 7.00
C ARG A 367 -19.21 -13.25 7.65
N GLU A 368 -19.37 -13.13 8.97
CA GLU A 368 -20.58 -13.57 9.67
C GLU A 368 -21.83 -12.73 9.33
N THR A 369 -21.65 -11.52 8.81
CA THR A 369 -22.72 -10.54 8.60
C THR A 369 -23.17 -10.46 7.14
N VAL A 370 -22.40 -10.98 6.18
CA VAL A 370 -22.63 -10.78 4.73
C VAL A 370 -22.96 -12.05 3.97
#